data_AF-A0A1G0BZR9-F1
#
_entry.id   AF-A0A1G0BZR9-F1
#
_cell.length_a   1.000
_cell.length_b   1.000
_cell.length_c   1.000
_cell.angle_alpha   90.00
_cell.angle_beta   90.00
_cell.angle_gamma   90.00
#
_symmetry.space_group_name_H-M   'P 1'
#
loop_
_entity.id
_entity.type
_entity.pdbx_description
1 polymer ?
#
loop_
_entity_poly.entity_id
_entity_poly.type
_entity_poly.pdbx_seq_one_letter_code
_entity_poly.pdbx_strand_id
1 'polypeptide(L)' 'MTTRAKFGFVVKGYADGTPWIAFEPMERQLRGEGLPSGIFGFDLPKGATGKRAEEIANFLNDNISQFTFTAMPLE' A
#
# COMPACT_ATOMS: atom_id res chain seq x y z
N MET A 1 17.97 -7.71 4.95
CA MET A 1 17.45 -7.14 6.21
C MET A 1 15.93 -7.12 6.13
N THR A 2 15.23 -7.57 7.17
CA THR A 2 13.76 -7.57 7.22
C THR A 2 13.30 -6.44 8.13
N THR A 3 12.42 -5.59 7.64
CA THR A 3 11.94 -4.41 8.34
C THR A 3 10.43 -4.48 8.51
N ARG A 4 9.91 -4.02 9.66
CA ARG A 4 8.48 -3.88 9.94
C ARG A 4 8.12 -2.42 10.10
N ALA A 5 7.01 -2.01 9.51
CA ALA A 5 6.59 -0.62 9.51
C ALA A 5 5.07 -0.46 9.48
N LYS A 6 4.57 0.68 9.97
CA LYS A 6 3.17 1.05 9.85
C LYS A 6 2.90 1.69 8.48
N PHE A 7 1.93 1.13 7.78
CA PHE A 7 1.46 1.63 6.49
C PHE A 7 -0.04 1.90 6.58
N GLY A 8 -0.49 2.93 5.89
CA GLY A 8 -1.89 3.17 5.61
C GLY A 8 -2.27 2.57 4.25
N PHE A 9 -3.47 2.02 4.16
CA PHE A 9 -4.08 1.57 2.92
C PHE A 9 -4.91 2.72 2.34
N VAL A 10 -4.50 3.23 1.19
CA VAL A 10 -5.10 4.41 0.55
C VAL A 10 -5.62 4.05 -0.83
N VAL A 11 -6.87 4.40 -1.12
CA VAL A 11 -7.45 4.21 -2.45
C VAL A 11 -6.84 5.24 -3.41
N LYS A 12 -6.36 4.77 -4.55
CA LYS A 12 -5.89 5.58 -5.66
C LYS A 12 -6.59 5.15 -6.95
N GLY A 13 -6.57 6.02 -7.94
CA GLY A 13 -7.13 5.75 -9.27
C GLY A 13 -6.04 5.82 -10.33
N TYR A 14 -6.11 4.92 -11.29
CA TYR A 14 -5.45 5.10 -12.57
C TYR A 14 -6.15 6.17 -13.40
N ALA A 15 -5.51 6.63 -14.47
CA ALA A 15 -6.09 7.61 -15.39
C ALA A 15 -7.38 7.09 -16.08
N ASP A 16 -7.56 5.78 -16.17
CA ASP A 16 -8.75 5.13 -16.73
C ASP A 16 -9.90 4.96 -15.70
N GLY A 17 -9.70 5.43 -14.47
CA GLY A 17 -10.67 5.32 -13.38
C GLY A 17 -10.66 3.99 -12.63
N THR A 18 -9.80 3.03 -13.01
CA THR A 18 -9.63 1.79 -12.27
C THR A 18 -9.04 2.08 -10.89
N PRO A 19 -9.68 1.65 -9.78
CA PRO A 19 -9.12 1.87 -8.45
C PRO A 19 -8.06 0.81 -8.11
N TRP A 20 -7.06 1.23 -7.34
CA TRP A 20 -6.07 0.36 -6.71
C TRP A 20 -5.82 0.83 -5.28
N ILE A 21 -5.31 -0.06 -4.43
CA ILE A 21 -5.02 0.24 -3.03
C ILE A 21 -3.51 0.36 -2.87
N ALA A 22 -3.06 1.55 -2.51
CA ALA A 22 -1.68 1.86 -2.21
C ALA A 22 -1.34 1.55 -0.75
N PHE A 23 -0.12 1.05 -0.53
CA PHE A 23 0.51 0.97 0.79
C PHE A 23 1.39 2.20 0.98
N GLU A 24 0.96 3.16 1.81
CA GLU A 24 1.73 4.37 2.07
C GLU A 24 2.32 4.37 3.49
N PRO A 25 3.62 4.64 3.67
CA PRO A 25 4.21 4.72 5.00
C PRO A 25 3.59 5.87 5.78
N MET A 26 3.05 5.61 6.97
CA MET A 26 2.41 6.64 7.79
C MET A 26 3.43 7.57 8.47
N GLU A 27 4.68 7.12 8.61
CA GLU A 27 5.75 7.87 9.25
C GLU A 27 6.82 8.32 8.24
N ARG A 28 7.27 9.57 8.42
CA ARG A 28 8.34 10.17 7.62
C ARG A 28 9.69 9.43 7.78
N GLN A 29 9.86 8.68 8.88
CA GLN A 29 11.07 7.92 9.21
C GLN A 29 11.42 6.84 8.18
N LEU A 30 10.43 6.40 7.41
CA LEU A 30 10.59 5.32 6.44
C LEU A 30 11.22 5.76 5.10
N ARG A 31 11.41 7.06 4.87
CA ARG A 31 12.10 7.58 3.67
C ARG A 31 13.63 7.40 3.70
N GLY A 32 14.21 6.97 4.82
CA GLY A 32 15.67 6.82 4.98
C GLY A 32 16.19 5.39 5.18
N GLU A 33 15.32 4.41 5.46
CA GLU A 33 15.73 3.07 5.92
C GLU A 33 15.79 1.99 4.82
N GLY A 34 16.08 2.38 3.57
CA GLY A 34 16.21 1.41 2.47
C GLY A 34 14.88 0.79 2.02
N LEU A 35 13.76 1.45 2.31
CA LEU A 35 12.52 1.17 1.60
C LEU A 35 12.71 1.50 0.11
N PRO A 36 12.17 0.69 -0.80
CA PRO A 36 12.23 0.99 -2.21
C PRO A 36 11.59 2.36 -2.46
N SER A 37 12.25 3.21 -3.25
CA SER A 37 11.69 4.47 -3.70
C SER A 37 10.50 4.18 -4.63
N GLY A 38 9.29 4.18 -4.07
CA GLY A 38 8.09 3.88 -4.84
C GLY A 38 6.86 3.73 -3.95
N ILE A 39 5.69 3.80 -4.57
CA ILE A 39 4.42 3.47 -3.93
C ILE A 39 4.07 2.06 -4.39
N PHE A 40 3.95 1.15 -3.43
CA PHE A 40 3.44 -0.19 -3.71
C PHE A 40 1.93 -0.18 -3.61
N GLY A 41 1.29 -1.12 -4.28
CA GLY A 41 -0.15 -1.33 -4.15
C GLY A 41 -0.60 -2.59 -4.85
N PHE A 42 -1.90 -2.84 -4.78
CA PHE A 42 -2.55 -3.89 -5.55
C PHE A 42 -3.79 -3.35 -6.25
N ASP A 43 -4.01 -3.86 -7.45
CA ASP A 43 -5.18 -3.51 -8.26
C ASP A 43 -6.43 -4.16 -7.70
N LEU A 44 -7.55 -3.45 -7.80
CA LEU A 44 -8.86 -4.05 -7.57
C LEU A 44 -9.39 -4.63 -8.88
N PRO A 45 -10.23 -5.67 -8.81
CA PRO A 45 -10.79 -6.28 -10.02
C PRO A 45 -11.57 -5.28 -10.87
N LYS A 46 -11.57 -5.49 -12.20
CA LYS A 46 -12.33 -4.66 -13.14
C LYS A 46 -13.80 -4.60 -12.71
N GLY A 47 -14.34 -3.38 -12.65
CA GLY A 47 -15.71 -3.11 -12.18
C GLY A 47 -15.82 -2.85 -10.67
N ALA A 48 -14.72 -2.91 -9.90
CA ALA A 48 -14.70 -2.41 -8.53
C ALA A 48 -15.02 -0.91 -8.52
N THR A 49 -16.02 -0.51 -7.74
CA THR A 49 -16.39 0.88 -7.57
C THR A 49 -15.46 1.56 -6.56
N GLY A 50 -15.33 2.89 -6.63
CA GLY A 50 -14.59 3.66 -5.63
C GLY A 50 -15.07 3.38 -4.20
N LYS A 51 -16.38 3.27 -3.99
CA LYS A 51 -16.97 2.90 -2.69
C LYS A 51 -16.47 1.52 -2.22
N ARG A 52 -16.44 0.52 -3.11
CA ARG A 52 -15.94 -0.81 -2.75
C ARG A 52 -14.45 -0.78 -2.43
N ALA A 53 -13.69 0.04 -3.14
CA ALA A 53 -12.28 0.26 -2.85
C ALA A 53 -12.06 0.86 -1.45
N GLU A 54 -12.87 1.85 -1.07
CA GLU A 54 -12.82 2.48 0.25
C GLU A 54 -13.20 1.49 1.37
N GLU A 55 -14.24 0.69 1.17
CA GLU A 55 -14.62 -0.37 2.12
C GLU A 55 -13.46 -1.35 2.37
N ILE A 56 -12.77 -1.76 1.31
CA ILE A 56 -11.61 -2.66 1.42
C ILE A 56 -10.45 -1.95 2.13
N ALA A 57 -10.13 -0.71 1.76
CA ALA A 57 -9.07 0.04 2.40
C ALA A 57 -9.33 0.24 3.90
N ASN A 58 -10.55 0.59 4.29
CA ASN A 58 -10.94 0.73 5.69
C ASN A 58 -10.82 -0.60 6.44
N PHE A 59 -11.34 -1.68 5.87
CA PHE A 59 -11.18 -3.02 6.46
C PHE A 59 -9.71 -3.36 6.69
N LEU A 60 -8.83 -3.07 5.74
CA LEU A 60 -7.40 -3.35 5.89
C LEU A 60 -6.75 -2.45 6.95
N ASN A 61 -7.08 -1.17 7.00
CA ASN A 61 -6.58 -0.24 8.02
C ASN A 61 -7.00 -0.67 9.44
N ASP A 62 -8.23 -1.20 9.59
CA ASP A 62 -8.74 -1.65 10.89
C ASP A 62 -8.13 -2.98 11.34
N ASN A 63 -7.68 -3.82 10.39
CA ASN A 63 -7.27 -5.20 10.67
C ASN A 63 -5.76 -5.46 10.52
N ILE A 64 -5.00 -4.55 9.89
CA ILE A 64 -3.56 -4.73 9.65
C ILE A 64 -2.78 -3.62 10.34
N SER A 65 -2.03 -3.97 11.37
CA SER A 65 -1.24 -3.02 12.16
C SER A 65 0.15 -2.72 11.58
N GLN A 66 0.75 -3.67 10.86
CA GLN A 66 2.12 -3.56 10.35
C GLN A 66 2.30 -4.32 9.04
N PHE A 67 3.18 -3.80 8.19
CA PHE A 67 3.67 -4.45 6.99
C PHE A 67 5.13 -4.86 7.18
N THR A 68 5.52 -6.00 6.60
CA THR A 68 6.89 -6.52 6.66
C THR A 68 7.47 -6.59 5.25
N PHE A 69 8.69 -6.08 5.05
CA PHE A 69 9.39 -6.21 3.77
C PHE A 69 10.84 -6.68 4.00
N THR A 70 11.38 -7.38 3.01
CA THR A 70 12.78 -7.79 2.97
C THR A 70 13.36 -7.37 1.64
N ALA A 71 14.40 -6.54 1.66
CA ALA A 71 15.14 -6.21 0.46
C ALA A 71 15.98 -7.43 0.04
N MET A 72 15.72 -7.94 -1.16
CA MET A 72 16.51 -8.97 -1.82
C MET A 72 17.53 -8.29 -2.74
N PRO A 73 18.76 -8.80 -2.87
CA PRO A 73 19.70 -8.31 -3.87
C PRO A 73 19.11 -8.50 -5.28
N LEU A 74 19.36 -7.55 -6.18
CA LEU A 74 19.08 -7.71 -7.60
C LEU A 74 20.17 -8.64 -8.17
N GLU A 75 19.77 -9.73 -8.81
CA GLU A 75 20.66 -10.61 -9.56
C GLU A 75 21.14 -9.97 -10.88
#